data_AF-A0A955PFI9-F1
#
_entry.id   AF-A0A955PFI9-F1
#
_cell.length_a   1.000
_cell.length_b   1.000
_cell.length_c   1.000
_cell.angle_alpha   90.00
_cell.angle_beta   90.00
_cell.angle_gamma   90.00
#
_symmetry.space_group_name_H-M   'P 1'
#
loop_
_entity.id
_entity.type
_entity.pdbx_description
1 polymer ?
#
loop_
_entity_poly.entity_id
_entity_poly.type
_entity_poly.pdbx_seq_one_letter_code
_entity_poly.pdbx_strand_id
1 'polypeptide(L)' 'ISLTIQRAPLAKIDYCEVFDGETIQPIEQLEGTGVAALAVFFGKTRLIDNHILGEPWNLSP' A
#
# COMPACT_ATOMS: atom_id res chain seq x y z
N ILE A 1 2.02 6.27 -7.34
CA ILE A 1 2.80 5.45 -6.40
C ILE A 1 3.69 4.44 -7.14
N SER A 2 3.12 3.54 -7.95
CA SER A 2 3.90 2.53 -8.72
C SER A 2 5.01 3.13 -9.61
N LEU A 3 4.72 4.20 -10.37
CA LEU A 3 5.70 4.83 -11.27
C LEU A 3 6.97 5.31 -10.57
N THR A 4 6.88 5.77 -9.31
CA THR A 4 8.05 6.22 -8.55
C THR A 4 8.86 5.03 -8.06
N ILE A 5 8.20 3.98 -7.59
CA ILE A 5 8.85 2.76 -7.09
C ILE A 5 9.62 2.06 -8.23
N GLN A 6 9.03 2.00 -9.42
CA GLN A 6 9.65 1.41 -10.61
C GLN A 6 10.89 2.15 -11.11
N ARG A 7 11.15 3.38 -10.65
CA ARG A 7 12.40 4.10 -10.97
C ARG A 7 13.61 3.53 -10.23
N ALA A 8 13.40 2.78 -9.15
CA ALA A 8 14.48 2.06 -8.50
C ALA A 8 14.81 0.80 -9.32
N PRO A 9 16.04 0.64 -9.85
CA PRO A 9 16.36 -0.40 -10.84
C PRO A 9 16.13 -1.85 -10.38
N LEU A 10 16.17 -2.09 -9.06
CA LEU A 10 15.98 -3.41 -8.46
C LEU A 10 14.55 -3.67 -8.00
N ALA A 11 13.67 -2.67 -8.07
CA ALA A 11 12.31 -2.78 -7.56
C ALA A 11 11.44 -3.59 -8.51
N LYS A 12 10.90 -4.69 -8.00
CA LYS A 12 9.86 -5.48 -8.66
C LYS A 12 8.64 -5.51 -7.75
N ILE A 13 7.58 -4.80 -8.15
CA ILE A 13 6.32 -4.77 -7.41
C ILE A 13 5.70 -6.18 -7.45
N ASP A 14 5.35 -6.69 -6.26
CA ASP A 14 4.59 -7.93 -6.06
C ASP A 14 3.09 -7.59 -6.14
N TYR A 15 2.64 -6.67 -5.29
CA TYR A 15 1.33 -6.03 -5.41
C TYR A 15 1.37 -4.59 -4.88
N CYS A 16 0.44 -3.77 -5.36
CA CYS A 16 0.16 -2.43 -4.89
C CYS A 16 -1.36 -2.25 -5.00
N GLU A 17 -2.06 -2.44 -3.89
CA GLU A 17 -3.52 -2.61 -3.87
C GLU A 17 -4.12 -1.90 -2.66
N VAL A 18 -5.40 -1.54 -2.75
CA VAL A 18 -6.15 -0.93 -1.65
C VAL A 18 -7.23 -1.90 -1.23
N PHE A 19 -7.33 -2.11 0.08
CA PHE A 19 -8.31 -2.99 0.69
C PHE A 19 -9.28 -2.19 1.55
N ASP A 20 -10.51 -2.68 1.65
CA ASP A 20 -11.46 -2.24 2.65
C ASP A 20 -10.88 -2.42 4.07
N GLY A 21 -11.10 -1.43 4.94
CA GLY A 21 -10.45 -1.35 6.25
C GLY A 21 -10.88 -2.44 7.23
N GLU A 22 -12.06 -3.03 7.06
CA GLU A 22 -12.60 -4.05 7.98
C GLU A 22 -12.50 -5.46 7.38
N THR A 23 -12.90 -5.61 6.12
CA THR A 23 -13.06 -6.91 5.47
C THR A 23 -11.80 -7.39 4.77
N ILE A 24 -10.81 -6.50 4.56
CA ILE A 24 -9.56 -6.78 3.82
C ILE A 24 -9.86 -7.33 2.41
N GLN A 25 -10.98 -6.92 1.82
CA GLN A 25 -11.30 -7.22 0.42
C GLN A 25 -10.78 -6.09 -0.48
N PRO A 26 -10.28 -6.40 -1.69
CA PRO A 26 -9.90 -5.38 -2.65
C PRO A 26 -11.06 -4.43 -2.95
N ILE A 27 -10.77 -3.13 -3.05
CA ILE A 27 -11.76 -2.11 -3.39
C ILE A 27 -11.28 -1.24 -4.54
N GLU A 28 -12.21 -0.85 -5.42
CA GLU A 28 -11.93 0.11 -6.51
C GLU A 28 -12.13 1.57 -6.07
N GLN A 29 -12.97 1.79 -5.06
CA GLN A 29 -13.29 3.11 -4.51
C GLN A 29 -13.27 3.07 -2.99
N LEU A 30 -12.76 4.14 -2.38
CA LEU A 30 -12.67 4.28 -0.93
C LEU A 30 -13.94 4.95 -0.40
N GLU A 31 -14.78 4.18 0.28
CA GLU A 31 -15.98 4.66 0.99
C GLU A 31 -15.78 4.49 2.50
N GLY A 32 -14.96 5.36 3.11
CA GLY A 32 -14.61 5.28 4.54
C GLY A 32 -13.12 4.98 4.75
N THR A 33 -12.81 4.03 5.65
CA THR A 33 -11.43 3.63 5.95
C THR A 33 -10.95 2.54 5.00
N GLY A 34 -9.68 2.58 4.64
CA GLY A 34 -9.06 1.55 3.81
C GLY A 34 -7.61 1.31 4.20
N VAL A 35 -7.02 0.26 3.64
CA VAL A 35 -5.59 -0.03 3.80
C VAL A 35 -4.94 -0.05 2.43
N ALA A 36 -4.07 0.92 2.16
CA ALA A 36 -3.16 0.83 1.03
C ALA A 36 -2.02 -0.11 1.42
N ALA A 37 -1.82 -1.19 0.66
CA ALA A 37 -0.75 -2.15 0.92
C ALA A 37 0.17 -2.28 -0.31
N LEU A 38 1.47 -2.36 -0.03
CA LEU A 38 2.52 -2.50 -1.01
C LEU A 38 3.43 -3.66 -0.60
N ALA A 39 3.71 -4.54 -1.56
CA ALA A 39 4.82 -5.47 -1.47
C ALA A 39 5.73 -5.28 -2.68
N VAL A 40 7.04 -5.19 -2.43
CA VAL A 40 8.05 -4.97 -3.47
C VAL A 40 9.30 -5.78 -3.15
N PHE A 41 9.84 -6.43 -4.17
CA PHE A 41 11.13 -7.09 -4.10
C PHE A 41 12.26 -6.13 -4.49
N PHE A 42 13.35 -6.17 -3.72
CA PHE A 42 14.65 -5.60 -4.07
C PHE A 42 15.68 -6.73 -4.08
N GLY A 43 16.01 -7.23 -5.28
CA GLY A 43 16.77 -8.48 -5.41
C GLY A 43 16.00 -9.66 -4.81
N LYS A 44 16.50 -10.26 -3.72
CA LYS A 44 15.85 -11.38 -3.01
C LYS A 44 15.04 -10.94 -1.79
N THR A 45 15.20 -9.69 -1.35
CA THR A 45 14.54 -9.16 -0.17
C THR A 45 13.14 -8.67 -0.53
N ARG A 46 12.13 -9.10 0.23
CA ARG A 46 10.74 -8.62 0.09
C ARG A 46 10.47 -7.58 1.17
N LEU A 47 10.20 -6.35 0.74
CA LEU A 47 9.75 -5.28 1.61
C LEU A 47 8.23 -5.18 1.53
N ILE A 48 7.59 -4.98 2.69
CA ILE A 48 6.17 -4.70 2.79
C ILE A 48 5.98 -3.36 3.48
N ASP A 49 4.94 -2.66 3.08
CA ASP A 49 4.47 -1.47 3.78
C ASP A 49 2.95 -1.38 3.62
N ASN A 50 2.29 -0.75 4.60
CA ASN A 50 0.87 -0.49 4.55
C ASN A 50 0.53 0.83 5.25
N HIS A 51 -0.53 1.47 4.79
CA HIS A 51 -1.01 2.72 5.37
C HIS A 51 -2.53 2.73 5.45
N ILE A 52 -3.05 3.23 6.58
CA ILE A 52 -4.49 3.41 6.78
C ILE A 52 -4.91 4.69 6.05
N LEU A 53 -5.94 4.57 5.21
CA LEU A 53 -6.57 5.66 4.47
C LEU A 53 -7.91 6.02 5.11
N GLY A 54 -8.36 7.25 4.92
CA GLY A 54 -9.69 7.71 5.37
C GLY A 54 -9.74 8.18 6.82
N GLU A 55 -8.72 7.87 7.62
CA GLU A 55 -8.56 8.48 8.94
C GLU A 55 -8.02 9.92 8.81
N PRO A 56 -8.53 10.89 9.59
CA PRO A 56 -7.89 12.19 9.70
C PRO A 56 -6.43 11.98 10.15
N TRP A 57 -5.49 12.72 9.57
CA TRP A 57 -4.12 12.81 10.09
C TRP A 57 -4.12 13.54 11.43
N ASN A 58 -4.68 12.89 12.44
CA ASN A 58 -4.58 13.30 13.81
C ASN A 58 -3.36 12.55 14.36
N LEU A 59 -2.25 13.28 14.45
CA LEU A 59 -1.00 12.83 15.04
C LEU A 59 -1.32 12.14 16.38
N SER A 60 -1.33 10.80 16.39
CA SER A 60 -0.96 10.08 17.61
C SER A 60 0.53 10.41 17.82
N PRO A 61 0.94 10.79 19.04
CA PRO A 61 2.32 11.21 19.31
C PRO A 61 3.35 10.16 18.90
#